data_AF-A0A7T0C340-F1
#
_entry.id   AF-A0A7T0C340-F1
#
_cell.length_a   1.000
_cell.length_b   1.000
_cell.length_c   1.000
_cell.angle_alpha   90.00
_cell.angle_beta   90.00
_cell.angle_gamma   90.00
#
_symmetry.space_group_name_H-M   'P 1'
#
loop_
_entity.id
_entity.type
_entity.pdbx_description
1 polymer ?
#
loop_
_entity_poly.entity_id
_entity_poly.type
_entity_poly.pdbx_seq_one_letter_code
_entity_poly.pdbx_strand_id
1 'polypeptide(L)'
;MSESIEPAINEILRLSRRVVEDENELKALFTTSGIVLKDDWTFQSIGGDSEACLRRLLVNLSVHPVAKIAAKKVLSDHGVDL
;
A
#
# COMPACT_ATOMS: atom_id res chain seq x y z
N MET A 1 -16.74 -8.53 11.41
CA MET A 1 -16.99 -7.89 10.11
C MET A 1 -15.62 -7.74 9.46
N SER A 2 -15.37 -8.30 8.28
CA SER A 2 -14.12 -8.00 7.58
C SER A 2 -14.20 -6.55 7.12
N GLU A 3 -13.51 -5.66 7.82
CA GLU A 3 -13.34 -4.29 7.37
C GLU A 3 -12.67 -4.33 5.99
N SER A 4 -13.18 -3.52 5.06
CA SER A 4 -12.58 -3.41 3.73
C SER A 4 -11.15 -2.87 3.90
N ILE A 5 -10.15 -3.50 3.27
CA ILE A 5 -8.75 -3.05 3.27
C ILE A 5 -8.52 -1.83 2.37
N GLU A 6 -9.49 -1.52 1.51
CA GLU A 6 -9.45 -0.42 0.54
C GLU A 6 -9.12 0.96 1.15
N PRO A 7 -9.75 1.40 2.26
CA PRO A 7 -9.45 2.69 2.86
C PRO A 7 -7.99 2.77 3.32
N ALA A 8 -7.47 1.69 3.89
CA ALA A 8 -6.07 1.61 4.30
C ALA A 8 -5.15 1.75 3.10
N ILE A 9 -5.36 0.99 2.02
CA ILE A 9 -4.49 1.06 0.82
C ILE A 9 -4.53 2.44 0.17
N ASN A 10 -5.72 3.05 0.04
CA ASN A 10 -5.86 4.39 -0.51
C ASN A 10 -5.12 5.43 0.34
N GLU A 11 -5.17 5.31 1.66
CA GLU A 11 -4.41 6.20 2.54
C GLU A 11 -2.90 5.98 2.45
N ILE A 12 -2.43 4.73 2.39
CA ILE A 12 -1.01 4.41 2.19
C ILE A 12 -0.52 5.00 0.87
N LEU A 13 -1.31 4.87 -0.20
CA LEU A 13 -0.99 5.43 -1.51
C LEU A 13 -0.88 6.96 -1.45
N ARG A 14 -1.85 7.63 -0.83
CA ARG A 14 -1.86 9.08 -0.62
C ARG A 14 -0.64 9.56 0.17
N LEU A 15 -0.27 8.87 1.24
CA LEU A 15 0.90 9.23 2.06
C LEU A 15 2.21 8.96 1.32
N SER A 16 2.31 7.85 0.60
CA SER A 16 3.51 7.49 -0.15
C SER A 16 3.79 8.47 -1.28
N ARG A 17 2.76 8.99 -1.96
CA ARG A 17 2.89 10.05 -3.00
C ARG A 17 3.48 11.36 -2.48
N ARG A 18 3.46 11.60 -1.16
CA ARG A 18 4.06 12.81 -0.56
C ARG A 18 5.55 12.68 -0.30
N VAL A 19 6.08 11.45 -0.39
CA VAL A 19 7.45 11.10 0.01
C VAL A 19 8.24 10.56 -1.19
N VAL A 20 7.59 9.77 -2.05
CA VAL A 20 8.17 9.22 -3.27
C VAL A 20 7.95 10.22 -4.40
N GLU A 21 9.04 10.76 -4.96
CA GLU A 21 9.00 11.77 -6.02
C GLU A 21 8.62 11.16 -7.39
N ASP A 22 9.05 9.93 -7.67
CA ASP A 22 8.75 9.23 -8.92
C ASP A 22 7.42 8.46 -8.81
N GLU A 23 6.41 8.95 -9.52
CA GLU A 23 5.10 8.30 -9.61
C GLU A 23 5.18 6.91 -10.28
N ASN A 24 6.05 6.70 -11.27
CA ASN A 24 6.18 5.39 -11.92
C ASN A 24 6.80 4.38 -10.95
N GLU A 25 7.79 4.80 -10.18
CA GLU A 25 8.38 3.99 -9.11
C GLU A 25 7.30 3.59 -8.10
N LEU A 26 6.51 4.56 -7.61
CA LEU A 26 5.45 4.28 -6.64
C LEU A 26 4.41 3.30 -7.18
N LYS A 27 3.97 3.49 -8.44
CA LYS A 27 3.02 2.57 -9.08
C LYS A 27 3.62 1.16 -9.21
N ALA A 28 4.91 1.06 -9.53
CA ALA A 28 5.64 -0.21 -9.57
C ALA A 28 5.68 -0.89 -8.20
N LEU A 29 5.90 -0.14 -7.10
CA LEU A 29 5.92 -0.70 -5.74
C LEU A 29 4.57 -1.34 -5.37
N PHE A 30 3.45 -0.68 -5.69
CA PHE A 30 2.12 -1.22 -5.40
C PHE A 30 1.79 -2.44 -6.28
N THR A 31 2.02 -2.33 -7.59
CA THR A 31 1.70 -3.41 -8.54
C THR A 31 2.53 -4.67 -8.31
N THR A 32 3.83 -4.54 -8.05
CA THR A 32 4.72 -5.69 -7.71
C THR A 32 4.36 -6.33 -6.37
N SER A 33 3.67 -5.62 -5.49
CA SER A 33 3.13 -6.16 -4.24
C SER A 33 1.82 -6.94 -4.44
N GLY A 34 1.27 -6.94 -5.65
CA GLY A 34 -0.01 -7.56 -5.98
C GLY A 34 -1.21 -6.65 -5.68
N ILE A 35 -1.00 -5.34 -5.51
CA ILE A 35 -2.07 -4.36 -5.37
C ILE A 35 -2.33 -3.73 -6.73
N VAL A 36 -3.56 -3.88 -7.21
CA VAL A 36 -4.00 -3.33 -8.49
C VAL A 36 -4.58 -1.94 -8.23
N LEU A 37 -4.07 -0.96 -8.98
CA LEU A 37 -4.52 0.42 -8.96
C LEU A 37 -5.24 0.76 -10.26
N LYS A 38 -6.26 1.61 -10.17
CA LYS A 38 -6.90 2.24 -11.32
C LYS A 38 -6.02 3.34 -11.92
N ASP A 39 -6.42 3.84 -13.07
CA ASP A 39 -5.73 4.95 -13.76
C ASP A 39 -5.79 6.27 -12.96
N ASP A 40 -6.82 6.44 -12.14
CA ASP A 40 -7.03 7.60 -11.27
C ASP A 40 -6.28 7.54 -9.93
N TRP A 41 -5.33 6.59 -9.78
CA TRP A 41 -4.58 6.40 -8.54
C TRP A 41 -5.44 6.01 -7.34
N THR A 42 -6.48 5.21 -7.56
CA THR A 42 -7.26 4.57 -6.49
C THR A 42 -7.05 3.06 -6.47
N PHE A 43 -7.24 2.46 -5.30
CA PHE A 43 -7.29 1.01 -5.14
C PHE A 43 -8.37 0.38 -6.03
N GLN A 44 -8.05 -0.74 -6.66
CA GLN A 44 -8.99 -1.55 -7.43
C GLN A 44 -9.22 -2.92 -6.78
N SER A 45 -8.14 -3.67 -6.55
CA SER A 45 -8.21 -5.03 -6.00
C SER A 45 -6.84 -5.52 -5.50
N ILE A 46 -6.86 -6.64 -4.76
CA ILE A 46 -5.66 -7.41 -4.45
C ILE A 46 -5.65 -8.67 -5.31
N GLY A 47 -4.54 -8.93 -6.00
CA GLY A 47 -4.38 -10.04 -6.94
C GLY A 47 -4.13 -11.41 -6.30
N GLY A 48 -4.40 -11.58 -5.00
CA GLY A 48 -4.10 -12.81 -4.26
C GLY A 48 -4.40 -12.70 -2.77
N ASP A 49 -3.63 -13.41 -1.96
CA ASP A 49 -3.73 -13.35 -0.51
C ASP A 49 -3.43 -11.95 0.02
N SER A 50 -4.39 -11.38 0.75
CA SER A 50 -4.31 -9.98 1.21
C SER A 50 -3.14 -9.75 2.14
N GLU A 51 -2.91 -10.66 3.10
CA GLU A 51 -1.82 -10.53 4.05
C GLU A 51 -0.46 -10.58 3.34
N ALA A 52 -0.26 -11.57 2.46
CA ALA A 52 0.96 -11.71 1.68
C ALA A 52 1.23 -10.51 0.77
N CYS A 53 0.18 -9.91 0.19
CA CYS A 53 0.31 -8.68 -0.61
C CYS A 53 0.71 -7.47 0.25
N LEU A 54 0.12 -7.31 1.43
CA LEU A 54 0.47 -6.22 2.34
C LEU A 54 1.89 -6.38 2.92
N ARG A 55 2.31 -7.61 3.26
CA ARG A 55 3.69 -7.90 3.67
C ARG A 55 4.68 -7.55 2.55
N ARG A 56 4.37 -7.92 1.30
CA ARG A 56 5.19 -7.55 0.13
C ARG A 56 5.24 -6.03 -0.07
N LEU A 57 4.12 -5.32 0.12
CA LEU A 57 4.10 -3.87 0.08
C LEU A 57 5.06 -3.25 1.09
N LEU A 58 5.03 -3.71 2.35
CA LEU A 58 5.94 -3.22 3.39
C LEU A 58 7.42 -3.54 3.08
N VAL A 59 7.69 -4.68 2.44
CA VAL A 59 9.05 -5.02 1.97
C VAL A 59 9.48 -4.07 0.85
N ASN A 60 8.66 -3.90 -0.18
CA ASN A 60 8.95 -3.05 -1.33
C ASN A 60 9.12 -1.58 -0.91
N LEU A 61 8.28 -1.08 0.00
CA LEU A 61 8.42 0.26 0.57
C LEU A 61 9.68 0.45 1.43
N SER A 62 10.47 -0.59 1.71
CA SER A 62 11.71 -0.44 2.50
C SER A 62 12.76 0.44 1.84
N VAL A 63 12.68 0.64 0.51
CA VAL A 63 13.49 1.64 -0.21
C VAL A 63 13.11 3.07 0.16
N HIS A 64 11.90 3.28 0.70
CA HIS A 64 11.34 4.55 1.17
C HIS A 64 10.93 4.43 2.64
N PRO A 65 11.87 4.48 3.62
CA PRO A 65 11.61 4.16 5.02
C PRO A 65 10.44 4.95 5.64
N VAL A 66 10.30 6.22 5.28
CA VAL A 66 9.20 7.08 5.76
C VAL A 66 7.85 6.58 5.25
N ALA A 67 7.75 6.20 3.98
CA ALA A 67 6.53 5.64 3.39
C ALA A 67 6.19 4.28 4.02
N LYS A 68 7.19 3.43 4.30
CA LYS A 68 7.00 2.16 5.02
C LYS A 68 6.47 2.35 6.44
N ILE A 69 7.02 3.30 7.21
CA ILE A 69 6.57 3.60 8.57
C ILE A 69 5.12 4.10 8.54
N ALA A 70 4.82 5.02 7.62
CA ALA A 70 3.45 5.49 7.41
C ALA A 70 2.51 4.34 7.04
N ALA A 71 2.93 3.46 6.13
CA ALA A 71 2.14 2.31 5.73
C ALA A 71 1.83 1.36 6.88
N LYS A 72 2.84 1.02 7.68
CA LYS A 72 2.67 0.15 8.85
C LYS A 72 1.71 0.77 9.87
N LYS A 73 1.81 2.08 10.10
CA LYS A 73 0.89 2.80 10.99
C LYS A 73 -0.55 2.73 10.48
N VAL A 74 -0.79 3.05 9.21
CA VAL A 74 -2.14 3.01 8.62
C VAL A 74 -2.73 1.60 8.74
N LEU A 75 -1.96 0.55 8.43
CA LEU A 75 -2.45 -0.83 8.57
C LEU A 75 -2.84 -1.14 10.02
N SER A 76 -2.01 -0.74 10.99
CA SER A 76 -2.32 -0.93 12.41
C SER A 76 -3.56 -0.13 12.87
N ASP A 77 -3.72 1.11 12.40
CA ASP A 77 -4.89 1.96 12.69
C ASP A 77 -6.19 1.36 12.12
N HIS A 78 -6.08 0.56 11.05
CA HIS A 78 -7.16 -0.22 10.43
C HIS A 78 -7.29 -1.65 10.98
N GLY A 79 -6.66 -1.97 12.10
CA GLY A 79 -6.77 -3.29 12.75
C GLY A 79 -6.05 -4.43 12.02
N VAL A 80 -5.13 -4.10 11.11
CA VAL A 80 -4.32 -5.06 10.36
C VAL A 80 -2.93 -5.15 10.98
N ASP A 81 -2.66 -6.25 11.67
CA ASP A 81 -1.39 -6.48 12.36
C ASP A 81 -0.45 -7.37 11.52
N LEU A 82 0.70 -6.82 11.10
CA LEU A 82 1.66 -7.41 10.15
C LEU A 82 3.11 -7.40 10.63
#